data_AF-A0A7V0TB26-F1
#
_entry.id   AF-A0A7V0TB26-F1
#
_cell.length_a   1.000
_cell.length_b   1.000
_cell.length_c   1.000
_cell.angle_alpha   90.00
_cell.angle_beta   90.00
_cell.angle_gamma   90.00
#
_symmetry.space_group_name_H-M   'P 1'
#
loop_
_entity.id
_entity.type
_entity.pdbx_description
1 polymer ?
#
loop_
_entity_poly.entity_id
_entity_poly.type
_entity_poly.pdbx_seq_one_letter_code
_entity_poly.pdbx_strand_id
1 'polypeptide(L)'
;AGSLPDELSGGQKQRVAIARCLSMEPEIILFDEPTSALDPTMISEVLAVIRRLAKEGMTMAIVTHEMGFARDVSNRVFYMDEGIIYESGPPEQVFAAPKREKTISFINRLRNFIYEIKSASYDLYAMNGQIEQFCEKHFLSQKMVQNTLLAVEEALNLYFSVPNAGPLKLTLSYSEKSEEMHIILEDQNEAGNFLEKVRADDNLGMTILQAIVHDIAYSRSAAGNKLSMLLNENMRRE
;
A
#
# COMPACT_ATOMS: atom_id res chain seq x y z
N ALA A 1 17.67 41.72 -8.26
CA ALA A 1 18.84 40.88 -7.92
C ALA A 1 19.54 41.55 -6.75
N GLY A 2 19.71 40.85 -5.62
CA GLY A 2 20.24 41.44 -4.39
C GLY A 2 19.86 40.73 -3.08
N SER A 3 18.99 39.71 -3.12
CA SER A 3 18.60 38.98 -1.91
C SER A 3 19.69 38.03 -1.43
N LEU A 4 19.93 38.03 -0.11
CA LEU A 4 20.85 37.10 0.55
C LEU A 4 20.17 35.74 0.79
N PRO A 5 20.93 34.64 0.99
CA PRO A 5 20.34 33.32 1.21
C PRO A 5 19.26 33.29 2.28
N ASP A 6 19.42 34.03 3.38
CA ASP A 6 18.47 34.03 4.50
C ASP A 6 17.14 34.74 4.21
N GLU A 7 17.08 35.51 3.11
CA GLU A 7 15.87 36.23 2.68
C GLU A 7 15.04 35.42 1.68
N LEU A 8 15.51 34.22 1.29
CA LEU A 8 14.86 33.36 0.32
C LEU A 8 13.98 32.30 1.00
N SER A 9 12.81 32.03 0.41
CA SER A 9 11.99 30.88 0.78
C SER A 9 12.71 29.56 0.49
N GLY A 10 12.27 28.46 1.11
CA GLY A 10 12.85 27.13 0.85
C GLY A 10 12.90 26.78 -0.64
N GLY A 11 11.77 26.99 -1.35
CA GLY A 11 11.70 26.75 -2.79
C GLY A 11 12.62 27.65 -3.61
N GLN A 12 12.80 28.91 -3.21
CA GLN A 12 13.74 29.83 -3.85
C GLN A 12 15.19 29.39 -3.63
N LYS A 13 15.57 29.01 -2.39
CA LYS A 13 16.89 28.46 -2.08
C LYS A 13 17.20 27.24 -2.94
N GLN A 14 16.22 26.35 -3.10
CA GLN A 14 16.37 25.15 -3.93
C GLN A 14 16.57 25.49 -5.41
N ARG A 15 15.80 26.45 -5.96
CA ARG A 15 16.02 26.91 -7.35
C ARG A 15 17.39 27.56 -7.55
N VAL A 16 17.88 28.31 -6.58
CA VAL A 16 19.24 28.87 -6.61
C VAL A 16 20.28 27.75 -6.58
N ALA A 17 20.08 26.70 -5.78
CA ALA A 17 20.97 25.54 -5.75
C ALA A 17 20.99 24.80 -7.11
N ILE A 18 19.83 24.62 -7.75
CA ILE A 18 19.73 24.06 -9.10
C ILE A 18 20.44 24.95 -10.11
N ALA A 19 20.19 26.25 -10.10
CA ALA A 19 20.85 27.21 -10.99
C ALA A 19 22.38 27.18 -10.83
N ARG A 20 22.87 27.13 -9.59
CA ARG A 20 24.30 26.99 -9.28
C ARG A 20 24.90 25.72 -9.89
N CYS A 21 24.19 24.60 -9.84
CA CYS A 21 24.63 23.35 -10.46
C CYS A 21 24.67 23.47 -12.00
N LEU A 22 23.63 24.05 -12.60
CA LEU A 22 23.55 24.26 -14.05
C LEU A 22 24.61 25.20 -14.60
N SER A 23 25.06 26.18 -13.81
CA SER A 23 26.15 27.09 -14.21
C SER A 23 27.48 26.39 -14.48
N MET A 24 27.63 25.13 -14.05
CA MET A 24 28.81 24.31 -14.35
C MET A 24 28.69 23.51 -15.66
N GLU A 25 27.58 23.65 -16.39
CA GLU A 25 27.29 22.89 -17.62
C GLU A 25 27.45 21.35 -17.43
N PRO A 26 26.79 20.75 -16.42
CA PRO A 26 26.97 19.34 -16.11
C PRO A 26 26.37 18.44 -17.20
N GLU A 27 27.04 17.32 -17.48
CA GLU A 27 26.48 16.26 -18.33
C GLU A 27 25.37 15.47 -17.61
N ILE A 28 25.47 15.34 -16.28
CA ILE A 28 24.54 14.59 -15.44
C ILE A 28 24.27 15.35 -14.14
N ILE A 29 23.00 15.39 -13.73
CA ILE A 29 22.59 15.97 -12.43
C ILE A 29 22.04 14.88 -11.52
N LEU A 30 22.47 14.90 -10.26
CA LEU A 30 21.96 14.04 -9.20
C LEU A 30 21.04 14.86 -8.30
N PHE A 31 19.81 14.39 -8.13
CA PHE A 31 18.86 14.94 -7.18
C PHE A 31 18.62 13.92 -6.07
N ASP A 32 18.99 14.28 -4.85
CA ASP A 32 18.67 13.49 -3.66
C ASP A 32 17.54 14.18 -2.90
N GLU A 33 16.35 13.59 -2.95
CA GLU A 33 15.12 14.09 -2.31
C GLU A 33 14.93 15.61 -2.46
N PRO A 34 14.83 16.13 -3.70
CA PRO A 34 14.98 17.56 -4.00
C PRO A 34 13.87 18.46 -3.42
N THR A 35 12.81 17.85 -2.89
CA THR A 35 11.67 18.50 -2.26
C THR A 35 11.60 18.26 -0.75
N SER A 36 12.52 17.45 -0.20
CA SER A 36 12.62 17.28 1.25
C SER A 36 12.94 18.63 1.90
N ALA A 37 12.27 18.93 3.02
CA ALA A 37 12.33 20.21 3.73
C ALA A 37 11.67 21.42 3.03
N LEU A 38 10.83 21.22 2.01
CA LEU A 38 9.99 22.27 1.44
C LEU A 38 8.56 22.21 1.96
N ASP A 39 7.96 23.39 2.16
CA ASP A 39 6.52 23.49 2.43
C ASP A 39 5.72 22.94 1.24
N PRO A 40 4.56 22.29 1.47
CA PRO A 40 3.74 21.70 0.40
C PRO A 40 3.38 22.66 -0.74
N THR A 41 3.24 23.95 -0.45
CA THR A 41 2.95 24.99 -1.45
C THR A 41 4.11 25.27 -2.40
N MET A 42 5.36 24.99 -2.00
CA MET A 42 6.57 25.28 -2.78
C MET A 42 7.09 24.07 -3.59
N ILE A 43 6.66 22.85 -3.23
CA ILE A 43 7.05 21.61 -3.90
C ILE A 43 6.79 21.70 -5.42
N SER A 44 5.60 22.13 -5.80
CA SER A 44 5.17 22.23 -7.21
C SER A 44 6.11 23.09 -8.05
N GLU A 45 6.64 24.19 -7.50
CA GLU A 45 7.54 25.09 -8.21
C GLU A 45 8.90 24.43 -8.50
N VAL A 46 9.45 23.70 -7.53
CA VAL A 46 10.73 23.01 -7.69
C VAL A 46 10.59 21.83 -8.66
N LEU A 47 9.54 21.02 -8.50
CA LEU A 47 9.27 19.91 -9.42
C LEU A 47 9.03 20.39 -10.87
N ALA A 48 8.41 21.56 -11.06
CA ALA A 48 8.24 22.16 -12.38
C ALA A 48 9.58 22.48 -13.06
N VAL A 49 10.57 22.96 -12.31
CA VAL A 49 11.93 23.20 -12.83
C VAL A 49 12.57 21.88 -13.27
N ILE A 50 12.53 20.84 -12.43
CA ILE A 50 13.13 19.55 -12.75
C ILE A 50 12.45 18.90 -13.98
N ARG A 51 11.11 19.01 -14.07
CA ARG A 51 10.35 18.57 -15.26
C ARG A 51 10.81 19.28 -16.53
N ARG A 52 11.11 20.58 -16.44
CA ARG A 52 11.60 21.36 -17.59
C ARG A 52 12.98 20.85 -18.03
N LEU A 53 13.90 20.63 -17.09
CA LEU A 53 15.23 20.09 -17.37
C LEU A 53 15.17 18.71 -18.03
N ALA A 54 14.27 17.83 -17.56
CA ALA A 54 14.03 16.53 -18.20
C ALA A 54 13.59 16.68 -19.66
N LYS A 55 12.63 17.59 -19.92
CA LYS A 55 12.12 17.86 -21.28
C LYS A 55 13.18 18.46 -22.21
N GLU A 56 14.14 19.20 -21.65
CA GLU A 56 15.28 19.76 -22.38
C GLU A 56 16.36 18.70 -22.69
N GLY A 57 16.20 17.46 -22.22
CA GLY A 57 17.12 16.35 -22.50
C GLY A 57 18.28 16.21 -21.50
N MET A 58 18.22 16.88 -20.35
CA MET A 58 19.22 16.74 -19.30
C MET A 58 19.22 15.31 -18.74
N THR A 59 20.39 14.68 -18.64
CA THR A 59 20.53 13.38 -17.98
C THR A 59 20.48 13.58 -16.47
N MET A 60 19.57 12.85 -15.80
CA MET A 60 19.36 13.02 -14.37
C MET A 60 19.15 11.68 -13.66
N ALA A 61 19.68 11.56 -12.45
CA ALA A 61 19.30 10.52 -11.50
C ALA A 61 18.62 11.17 -10.31
N ILE A 62 17.41 10.70 -9.98
CA ILE A 62 16.56 11.32 -8.97
C ILE A 62 16.17 10.27 -7.93
N VAL A 63 16.49 10.53 -6.66
CA VAL A 63 15.97 9.81 -5.51
C VAL A 63 14.78 10.60 -4.99
N THR A 64 13.61 9.96 -4.90
CA THR A 64 12.40 10.62 -4.42
C THR A 64 11.34 9.63 -3.92
N HIS A 65 10.59 10.05 -2.92
CA HIS A 65 9.36 9.37 -2.48
C HIS A 65 8.09 9.85 -3.22
N GLU A 66 8.19 10.87 -4.07
CA GLU A 66 7.09 11.42 -4.86
C GLU A 66 6.81 10.56 -6.11
N MET A 67 6.06 9.47 -5.93
CA MET A 67 5.78 8.48 -6.98
C MET A 67 5.15 9.06 -8.24
N GLY A 68 4.22 10.02 -8.09
CA GLY A 68 3.57 10.67 -9.24
C GLY A 68 4.58 11.45 -10.09
N PHE A 69 5.49 12.17 -9.45
CA PHE A 69 6.57 12.87 -10.12
C PHE A 69 7.55 11.90 -10.79
N ALA A 70 7.97 10.85 -10.06
CA ALA A 70 8.86 9.83 -10.61
C ALA A 70 8.25 9.17 -11.86
N ARG A 71 6.95 8.84 -11.82
CA ARG A 71 6.21 8.26 -12.95
C ARG A 71 6.24 9.15 -14.18
N ASP A 72 6.07 10.46 -14.00
CA ASP A 72 5.94 11.41 -15.11
C ASP A 72 7.28 11.80 -15.76
N VAL A 73 8.36 11.80 -14.97
CA VAL A 73 9.65 12.38 -15.38
C VAL A 73 10.67 11.33 -15.79
N SER A 74 10.63 10.15 -15.16
CA SER A 74 11.66 9.14 -15.37
C SER A 74 11.41 8.34 -16.65
N ASN A 75 12.50 7.92 -17.31
CA ASN A 75 12.44 6.92 -18.38
C ASN A 75 12.59 5.49 -17.83
N ARG A 76 13.15 5.36 -16.62
CA ARG A 76 13.40 4.09 -15.93
C ARG A 76 13.34 4.31 -14.43
N VAL A 77 12.72 3.37 -13.71
CA VAL A 77 12.55 3.39 -12.27
C VAL A 77 13.31 2.22 -11.65
N PHE A 78 13.92 2.47 -10.49
CA PHE A 78 14.55 1.47 -9.65
C PHE A 78 13.89 1.51 -8.28
N TYR A 79 13.29 0.39 -7.87
CA TYR A 79 12.87 0.18 -6.49
C TYR A 79 14.01 -0.51 -5.74
N MET A 80 14.46 0.14 -4.67
CA MET A 80 15.52 -0.36 -3.81
C MET A 80 14.95 -0.85 -2.48
N ASP A 81 15.50 -1.94 -1.98
CA ASP A 81 15.16 -2.54 -0.70
C ASP A 81 16.43 -3.17 -0.13
N GLU A 82 16.72 -2.97 1.17
CA GLU A 82 17.91 -3.52 1.85
C GLU A 82 19.24 -3.27 1.11
N GLY A 83 19.38 -2.11 0.47
CA GLY A 83 20.59 -1.71 -0.25
C GLY A 83 20.79 -2.37 -1.62
N ILE A 84 19.83 -3.15 -2.11
CA ILE A 84 19.85 -3.75 -3.45
C ILE A 84 18.77 -3.16 -4.35
N ILE A 85 18.98 -3.22 -5.67
CA ILE A 85 17.91 -2.97 -6.65
C ILE A 85 17.03 -4.21 -6.67
N TYR A 86 15.89 -4.11 -6.00
CA TYR A 86 14.95 -5.21 -5.88
C TYR A 86 14.09 -5.32 -7.14
N GLU A 87 13.61 -4.22 -7.71
CA GLU A 87 12.90 -4.23 -8.99
C GLU A 87 13.31 -3.04 -9.85
N SER A 88 13.34 -3.21 -11.18
CA SER A 88 13.59 -2.11 -12.11
C SER A 88 12.86 -2.30 -13.43
N GLY A 89 12.53 -1.19 -14.10
CA GLY A 89 11.87 -1.24 -15.38
C GLY A 89 11.36 0.14 -15.82
N PRO A 90 10.62 0.19 -16.95
CA PRO A 90 9.88 1.38 -17.33
C PRO A 90 8.90 1.80 -16.22
N PRO A 91 8.64 3.11 -16.04
CA PRO A 91 7.75 3.60 -14.99
C PRO A 91 6.36 2.98 -15.07
N GLU A 92 5.80 2.81 -16.27
CA GLU A 92 4.50 2.17 -16.47
C GLU A 92 4.45 0.75 -15.92
N GLN A 93 5.51 -0.05 -16.16
CA GLN A 93 5.58 -1.40 -15.63
C GLN A 93 5.70 -1.38 -14.11
N VAL A 94 6.65 -0.62 -13.56
CA VAL A 94 6.94 -0.62 -12.11
C VAL A 94 5.75 -0.06 -11.33
N PHE A 95 5.12 1.03 -11.78
CA PHE A 95 4.02 1.66 -11.04
C PHE A 95 2.63 1.06 -11.29
N ALA A 96 2.37 0.48 -12.46
CA ALA A 96 1.05 -0.07 -12.77
C ALA A 96 0.95 -1.60 -12.58
N ALA A 97 2.03 -2.33 -12.84
CA ALA A 97 2.07 -3.79 -12.71
C ALA A 97 3.41 -4.27 -12.11
N PRO A 98 3.75 -3.85 -10.87
CA PRO A 98 4.95 -4.32 -10.19
C PRO A 98 4.91 -5.84 -10.02
N LYS A 99 6.04 -6.50 -10.27
CA LYS A 99 6.13 -7.96 -10.29
C LYS A 99 6.50 -8.55 -8.94
N ARG A 100 7.14 -7.77 -8.06
CA ARG A 100 7.64 -8.28 -6.78
C ARG A 100 6.85 -7.74 -5.59
N GLU A 101 6.65 -8.60 -4.60
CA GLU A 101 5.77 -8.35 -3.43
C GLU A 101 6.12 -7.06 -2.66
N LYS A 102 7.40 -6.85 -2.32
CA LYS A 102 7.82 -5.62 -1.62
C LYS A 102 7.56 -4.36 -2.45
N THR A 103 7.75 -4.42 -3.77
CA THR A 103 7.49 -3.31 -4.69
C THR A 103 5.99 -3.03 -4.80
N ILE A 104 5.16 -4.07 -4.91
CA ILE A 104 3.69 -3.97 -4.86
C ILE A 104 3.27 -3.28 -3.56
N SER A 105 3.78 -3.75 -2.42
CA SER A 105 3.47 -3.18 -1.11
C SER A 105 3.87 -1.71 -1.01
N PHE A 106 5.05 -1.36 -1.50
CA PHE A 106 5.54 0.02 -1.47
C PHE A 106 4.70 0.96 -2.35
N ILE A 107 4.45 0.59 -3.61
CA ILE A 107 3.79 1.45 -4.59
C ILE A 107 2.31 1.66 -4.28
N ASN A 108 1.63 0.62 -3.83
CA ASN A 108 0.23 0.71 -3.44
C ASN A 108 0.07 1.31 -2.03
N ARG A 109 1.17 1.74 -1.40
CA ARG A 109 1.24 2.19 -0.01
C ARG A 109 0.49 1.23 0.91
N LEU A 110 0.64 -0.07 0.64
CA LEU A 110 -0.06 -1.10 1.40
C LEU A 110 0.47 -1.09 2.82
N ARG A 111 -0.42 -0.77 3.76
CA ARG A 111 -0.20 -0.91 5.17
C ARG A 111 -0.66 -2.31 5.54
N ASN A 112 0.27 -3.13 6.03
CA ASN A 112 -0.01 -4.52 6.35
C ASN A 112 -0.06 -4.71 7.87
N PHE A 113 -1.08 -5.39 8.34
CA PHE A 113 -1.17 -5.98 9.67
C PHE A 113 -1.25 -7.50 9.51
N ILE A 114 -0.39 -8.23 10.21
CA ILE A 114 -0.35 -9.70 10.14
C ILE A 114 -0.53 -10.23 11.56
N TYR A 115 -1.42 -11.20 11.72
CA TYR A 115 -1.71 -11.86 12.98
C TYR A 115 -1.79 -13.38 12.79
N GLU A 116 -1.06 -14.14 13.61
CA GLU A 116 -1.08 -15.60 13.58
C GLU A 116 -2.04 -16.15 14.65
N ILE A 117 -3.07 -16.86 14.21
CA ILE A 117 -4.08 -17.50 15.04
C ILE A 117 -3.72 -18.97 15.18
N LYS A 118 -3.29 -19.38 16.38
CA LYS A 118 -2.80 -20.75 16.61
C LYS A 118 -3.91 -21.80 16.72
N SER A 119 -5.09 -21.41 17.21
CA SER A 119 -6.22 -22.32 17.44
C SER A 119 -7.51 -21.53 17.69
N ALA A 120 -8.63 -22.23 17.84
CA ALA A 120 -9.94 -21.64 18.14
C ALA A 120 -10.02 -20.89 19.50
N SER A 121 -9.08 -21.11 20.42
CA SER A 121 -9.03 -20.40 21.72
C SER A 121 -8.23 -19.09 21.63
N TYR A 122 -8.36 -18.35 20.53
CA TYR A 122 -7.64 -17.09 20.32
C TYR A 122 -8.29 -15.95 21.12
N ASP A 123 -7.48 -14.95 21.47
CA ASP A 123 -7.97 -13.77 22.18
C ASP A 123 -8.53 -12.75 21.19
N LEU A 124 -9.83 -12.86 20.94
CA LEU A 124 -10.57 -11.97 20.03
C LEU A 124 -10.43 -10.49 20.44
N TYR A 125 -10.50 -10.18 21.73
CA TYR A 125 -10.41 -8.80 22.21
C TYR A 125 -9.02 -8.21 22.00
N ALA A 126 -7.97 -8.97 22.30
CA ALA A 126 -6.59 -8.53 22.08
C ALA A 126 -6.28 -8.35 20.59
N MET A 127 -6.83 -9.22 19.72
CA MET A 127 -6.69 -9.07 18.26
C MET A 127 -7.46 -7.84 17.76
N ASN A 128 -8.71 -7.65 18.18
CA ASN A 128 -9.52 -6.50 17.77
C ASN A 128 -8.88 -5.18 18.19
N GLY A 129 -8.33 -5.08 19.41
CA GLY A 129 -7.60 -3.88 19.83
C GLY A 129 -6.37 -3.58 18.97
N GLN A 130 -5.66 -4.62 18.47
CA GLN A 130 -4.54 -4.43 17.55
C GLN A 130 -4.99 -3.99 16.15
N ILE A 131 -6.11 -4.54 15.66
CA ILE A 131 -6.73 -4.13 14.39
C ILE A 131 -7.18 -2.68 14.48
N GLU A 132 -7.86 -2.28 15.56
CA GLU A 132 -8.28 -0.90 15.81
C GLU A 132 -7.08 0.05 15.83
N GLN A 133 -6.01 -0.31 16.55
CA GLN A 133 -4.78 0.49 16.58
C GLN A 133 -4.14 0.63 15.21
N PHE A 134 -4.13 -0.45 14.40
CA PHE A 134 -3.66 -0.41 13.02
C PHE A 134 -4.50 0.55 12.18
N CYS A 135 -5.83 0.45 12.24
CA CYS A 135 -6.74 1.31 11.50
C CYS A 135 -6.62 2.79 11.92
N GLU A 136 -6.52 3.06 13.23
CA GLU A 136 -6.36 4.42 13.78
C GLU A 136 -5.04 5.04 13.31
N LYS A 137 -3.93 4.29 13.40
CA LYS A 137 -2.60 4.73 12.96
C LYS A 137 -2.57 5.15 11.48
N HIS A 138 -3.46 4.58 10.67
CA HIS A 138 -3.56 4.85 9.24
C HIS A 138 -4.77 5.72 8.87
N PHE A 139 -5.41 6.35 9.85
CA PHE A 139 -6.52 7.30 9.68
C PHE A 139 -7.71 6.72 8.88
N LEU A 140 -7.98 5.42 9.02
CA LEU A 140 -9.14 4.79 8.40
C LEU A 140 -10.43 5.36 8.99
N SER A 141 -11.46 5.46 8.15
CA SER A 141 -12.77 5.91 8.61
C SER A 141 -13.39 4.91 9.60
N GLN A 142 -14.24 5.42 10.49
CA GLN A 142 -14.99 4.60 11.46
C GLN A 142 -15.79 3.47 10.79
N LYS A 143 -16.32 3.72 9.58
CA LYS A 143 -17.06 2.71 8.83
C LYS A 143 -16.15 1.57 8.34
N MET A 144 -14.98 1.89 7.78
CA MET A 144 -13.97 0.90 7.39
C MET A 144 -13.51 0.08 8.58
N VAL A 145 -13.26 0.72 9.73
CA VAL A 145 -12.83 0.03 10.96
C VAL A 145 -13.89 -0.99 11.38
N GLN A 146 -15.16 -0.58 11.49
CA GLN A 146 -16.26 -1.45 11.87
C GLN A 146 -16.47 -2.60 10.88
N ASN A 147 -16.47 -2.30 9.58
CA ASN A 147 -16.61 -3.32 8.55
C ASN A 147 -15.44 -4.31 8.55
N THR A 148 -14.22 -3.84 8.84
CA THR A 148 -13.04 -4.70 8.93
C THR A 148 -13.14 -5.65 10.13
N LEU A 149 -13.47 -5.12 11.31
CA LEU A 149 -13.66 -5.94 12.51
C LEU A 149 -14.77 -6.98 12.31
N LEU A 150 -15.92 -6.57 11.78
CA LEU A 150 -17.04 -7.46 11.52
C LEU A 150 -16.69 -8.53 10.48
N ALA A 151 -16.03 -8.16 9.38
CA ALA A 151 -15.63 -9.12 8.36
C ALA A 151 -14.60 -10.13 8.88
N VAL A 152 -13.66 -9.69 9.73
CA VAL A 152 -12.71 -10.60 10.39
C VAL A 152 -13.43 -11.54 11.34
N GLU A 153 -14.29 -11.02 12.21
CA GLU A 153 -15.02 -11.81 13.21
C GLU A 153 -15.87 -12.90 12.54
N GLU A 154 -16.68 -12.53 11.55
CA GLU A 154 -17.52 -13.50 10.83
C GLU A 154 -16.70 -14.53 10.07
N ALA A 155 -15.62 -14.12 9.39
CA ALA A 155 -14.79 -15.06 8.64
C ALA A 155 -14.05 -16.05 9.58
N LEU A 156 -13.62 -15.61 10.76
CA LEU A 156 -13.02 -16.49 11.76
C LEU A 156 -14.04 -17.42 12.39
N ASN A 157 -15.25 -16.94 12.70
CA ASN A 157 -16.35 -17.79 13.20
C ASN A 157 -16.67 -18.90 12.20
N LEU A 158 -16.83 -18.55 10.92
CA LEU A 158 -17.05 -19.51 9.84
C LEU A 158 -15.88 -20.50 9.71
N TYR A 159 -14.63 -20.03 9.73
CA TYR A 159 -13.46 -20.89 9.63
C TYR A 159 -13.36 -21.90 10.79
N PHE A 160 -13.49 -21.45 12.05
CA PHE A 160 -13.38 -22.31 13.23
C PHE A 160 -14.62 -23.18 13.49
N SER A 161 -15.73 -22.94 12.80
CA SER A 161 -16.89 -23.84 12.80
C SER A 161 -16.64 -25.15 12.04
N VAL A 162 -15.66 -25.17 11.12
CA VAL A 162 -15.34 -26.35 10.31
C VAL A 162 -14.52 -27.35 11.14
N PRO A 163 -14.81 -28.66 11.07
CA PRO A 163 -14.00 -29.67 11.75
C PRO A 163 -12.53 -29.61 11.32
N ASN A 164 -11.62 -29.80 12.28
CA ASN A 164 -10.17 -29.78 12.06
C ASN A 164 -9.60 -28.44 11.58
N ALA A 165 -10.23 -27.31 11.92
CA ALA A 165 -9.65 -25.99 11.73
C ALA A 165 -8.27 -25.89 12.42
N GLY A 166 -7.22 -25.79 11.63
CA GLY A 166 -5.84 -25.62 12.08
C GLY A 166 -5.45 -24.16 12.28
N PRO A 167 -4.15 -23.91 12.50
CA PRO A 167 -3.60 -22.55 12.56
C PRO A 167 -3.93 -21.75 11.29
N LEU A 168 -4.19 -20.46 11.48
CA LEU A 168 -4.61 -19.53 10.44
C LEU A 168 -3.78 -18.25 10.53
N LYS A 169 -3.32 -17.75 9.39
CA LYS A 169 -2.69 -16.44 9.28
C LYS A 169 -3.70 -15.43 8.74
N LEU A 170 -3.97 -14.39 9.52
CA LEU A 170 -4.76 -13.23 9.12
C LEU A 170 -3.81 -12.14 8.61
N THR A 171 -4.08 -11.59 7.44
CA THR A 171 -3.39 -10.41 6.90
C THR A 171 -4.41 -9.36 6.50
N LEU A 172 -4.29 -8.14 7.04
CA LEU A 172 -5.02 -6.96 6.60
C LEU A 172 -4.07 -6.08 5.79
N SER A 173 -4.43 -5.75 4.55
CA SER A 173 -3.64 -4.89 3.66
C SER A 173 -4.48 -3.70 3.19
N TYR A 174 -4.20 -2.50 3.72
CA TYR A 174 -4.92 -1.28 3.38
C TYR A 174 -4.16 -0.46 2.33
N SER A 175 -4.81 -0.13 1.21
CA SER A 175 -4.26 0.78 0.22
C SER A 175 -4.78 2.20 0.45
N GLU A 176 -3.87 3.11 0.83
CA GLU A 176 -4.16 4.55 0.88
C GLU A 176 -4.57 5.12 -0.50
N LYS A 177 -4.19 4.45 -1.59
CA LYS A 177 -4.40 4.93 -2.95
C LYS A 177 -5.81 4.60 -3.47
N SER A 178 -6.28 3.39 -3.24
CA SER A 178 -7.63 2.96 -3.66
C SER A 178 -8.67 3.03 -2.54
N GLU A 179 -8.26 3.36 -1.31
CA GLU A 179 -9.11 3.32 -0.11
C GLU A 179 -9.73 1.93 0.12
N GLU A 180 -8.99 0.89 -0.26
CA GLU A 180 -9.42 -0.51 -0.20
C GLU A 180 -8.72 -1.24 0.94
N MET A 181 -9.50 -2.06 1.65
CA MET A 181 -9.01 -2.96 2.68
C MET A 181 -9.14 -4.40 2.20
N HIS A 182 -8.00 -5.05 1.98
CA HIS A 182 -7.94 -6.48 1.68
C HIS A 182 -7.75 -7.27 2.97
N ILE A 183 -8.63 -8.25 3.20
CA ILE A 183 -8.56 -9.20 4.32
C ILE A 183 -8.22 -10.56 3.74
N ILE A 184 -7.12 -11.14 4.17
CA ILE A 184 -6.59 -12.40 3.66
C ILE A 184 -6.47 -13.39 4.83
N LEU A 185 -7.03 -14.58 4.64
CA LEU A 185 -6.94 -15.71 5.57
C LEU A 185 -6.21 -16.87 4.88
N GLU A 186 -5.11 -17.33 5.47
CA GLU A 186 -4.26 -18.40 4.92
C GLU A 186 -4.06 -19.54 5.93
N ASP A 187 -4.34 -20.78 5.52
CA ASP A 187 -4.11 -21.99 6.33
C ASP A 187 -3.44 -23.11 5.52
N GLN A 188 -2.86 -24.08 6.23
CA GLN A 188 -2.18 -25.24 5.63
C GLN A 188 -3.01 -26.54 5.71
N ASN A 189 -4.31 -26.47 5.99
CA ASN A 189 -5.15 -27.66 6.12
C ASN A 189 -5.43 -28.32 4.76
N GLU A 190 -6.08 -29.49 4.81
CA GLU A 190 -6.54 -30.18 3.61
C GLU A 190 -7.44 -29.30 2.73
N ALA A 191 -7.52 -29.64 1.44
CA ALA A 191 -8.26 -28.86 0.48
C ALA A 191 -9.73 -28.67 0.89
N GLY A 192 -10.20 -27.43 0.82
CA GLY A 192 -11.60 -27.11 0.94
C GLY A 192 -11.82 -25.62 1.10
N ASN A 193 -12.75 -25.08 0.32
CA ASN A 193 -13.28 -23.76 0.60
C ASN A 193 -14.12 -23.86 1.88
N PHE A 194 -13.62 -23.33 2.99
CA PHE A 194 -14.35 -23.41 4.27
C PHE A 194 -15.71 -22.69 4.18
N LEU A 195 -15.85 -21.67 3.34
CA LEU A 195 -17.13 -20.99 3.10
C LEU A 195 -18.18 -21.91 2.43
N GLU A 196 -17.77 -22.91 1.66
CA GLU A 196 -18.70 -23.86 1.04
C GLU A 196 -19.15 -24.96 2.00
N LYS A 197 -18.28 -25.33 2.95
CA LYS A 197 -18.57 -26.36 3.97
C LYS A 197 -19.57 -25.88 5.02
N VAL A 198 -19.74 -24.57 5.20
CA VAL A 198 -20.67 -23.97 6.17
C VAL A 198 -22.12 -23.92 5.68
N ARG A 199 -22.40 -24.19 4.39
CA ARG A 199 -23.72 -24.01 3.76
C ARG A 199 -24.90 -24.81 4.36
N ALA A 200 -24.69 -25.67 5.35
CA ALA A 200 -25.77 -26.45 5.95
C ALA A 200 -26.48 -25.74 7.12
N ASP A 201 -25.78 -25.02 8.01
CA ASP A 201 -26.36 -24.64 9.32
C ASP A 201 -26.11 -23.18 9.78
N ASP A 202 -25.23 -22.39 9.16
CA ASP A 202 -24.95 -21.00 9.59
C ASP A 202 -25.08 -19.97 8.45
N ASN A 203 -26.31 -19.46 8.28
CA ASN A 203 -26.66 -18.57 7.17
C ASN A 203 -26.42 -17.08 7.51
N LEU A 204 -26.29 -16.74 8.80
CA LEU A 204 -26.23 -15.35 9.24
C LEU A 204 -24.85 -14.73 8.98
N GLY A 205 -23.76 -15.40 9.38
CA GLY A 205 -22.40 -14.87 9.19
C GLY A 205 -22.05 -14.68 7.70
N MET A 206 -22.47 -15.61 6.85
CA MET A 206 -22.30 -15.46 5.40
C MET A 206 -23.14 -14.31 4.84
N THR A 207 -24.36 -14.11 5.34
CA THR A 207 -25.21 -12.98 4.95
C THR A 207 -24.56 -11.64 5.33
N ILE A 208 -23.96 -11.56 6.52
CA ILE A 208 -23.23 -10.38 6.98
C ILE A 208 -22.00 -10.12 6.10
N LEU A 209 -21.17 -11.13 5.84
CA LEU A 209 -20.01 -11.01 4.94
C LEU A 209 -20.43 -10.57 3.54
N GLN A 210 -21.50 -11.14 3.00
CA GLN A 210 -22.05 -10.69 1.73
C GLN A 210 -22.60 -9.27 1.80
N ALA A 211 -23.10 -8.79 2.93
CA ALA A 211 -23.56 -7.40 3.02
C ALA A 211 -22.42 -6.38 3.01
N ILE A 212 -21.25 -6.73 3.55
CA ILE A 212 -20.14 -5.77 3.78
C ILE A 212 -18.98 -5.93 2.81
N VAL A 213 -18.70 -7.14 2.33
CA VAL A 213 -17.57 -7.46 1.44
C VAL A 213 -17.98 -7.33 -0.02
N HIS A 214 -17.16 -6.67 -0.83
CA HIS A 214 -17.39 -6.46 -2.26
C HIS A 214 -17.07 -7.70 -3.08
N ASP A 215 -15.91 -8.29 -2.83
CA ASP A 215 -15.43 -9.47 -3.53
C ASP A 215 -14.88 -10.49 -2.54
N ILE A 216 -15.20 -11.76 -2.77
CA ILE A 216 -14.73 -12.90 -1.99
C ILE A 216 -14.16 -13.92 -2.96
N ALA A 217 -12.85 -14.13 -2.89
CA ALA A 217 -12.12 -15.06 -3.73
C ALA A 217 -11.44 -16.14 -2.88
N TYR A 218 -11.61 -17.39 -3.28
CA TYR A 218 -10.88 -18.52 -2.72
C TYR A 218 -9.87 -19.04 -3.75
N SER A 219 -8.66 -19.36 -3.30
CA SER A 219 -7.64 -20.00 -4.12
C SER A 219 -6.88 -21.04 -3.30
N ARG A 220 -6.33 -22.04 -3.99
CA ARG A 220 -5.43 -23.04 -3.42
C ARG A 220 -4.12 -23.03 -4.16
N SER A 221 -3.03 -23.11 -3.41
CA SER A 221 -1.68 -23.25 -3.95
C SER A 221 -0.91 -24.35 -3.21
N ALA A 222 0.33 -24.61 -3.63
CA ALA A 222 1.24 -25.48 -2.88
C ALA A 222 1.53 -24.96 -1.45
N ALA A 223 1.29 -23.67 -1.19
CA ALA A 223 1.48 -23.05 0.11
C ALA A 223 0.26 -23.18 1.05
N GLY A 224 -0.87 -23.72 0.57
CA GLY A 224 -2.08 -23.90 1.37
C GLY A 224 -3.35 -23.32 0.74
N ASN A 225 -4.35 -23.10 1.59
CA ASN A 225 -5.62 -22.46 1.28
C ASN A 225 -5.50 -20.95 1.48
N LYS A 226 -6.14 -20.16 0.62
CA LYS A 226 -6.19 -18.69 0.73
C LYS A 226 -7.59 -18.20 0.44
N LEU A 227 -8.21 -17.54 1.41
CA LEU A 227 -9.40 -16.73 1.22
C LEU A 227 -9.00 -15.26 1.18
N SER A 228 -9.52 -14.51 0.21
CA SER A 228 -9.32 -13.07 0.06
C SER A 228 -10.67 -12.37 0.02
N MET A 229 -10.81 -11.32 0.81
CA MET A 229 -12.01 -10.49 0.91
C MET A 229 -11.63 -9.03 0.69
N LEU A 230 -12.42 -8.31 -0.10
CA LEU A 230 -12.19 -6.90 -0.41
C LEU A 230 -13.29 -6.02 0.20
N LEU A 231 -12.90 -5.04 1.02
CA LEU A 231 -13.76 -3.97 1.52
C LEU A 231 -13.41 -2.66 0.81
N ASN A 232 -14.41 -1.96 0.31
CA ASN A 232 -14.28 -0.63 -0.28
C ASN A 232 -15.40 0.30 0.21
N GLU A 233 -15.07 1.47 0.76
CA GLU A 233 -16.09 2.38 1.32
C GLU A 233 -17.03 3.00 0.29
N ASN A 234 -16.56 3.16 -0.95
CA ASN A 234 -17.20 3.97 -1.99
C ASN A 234 -18.00 3.15 -3.00
N MET A 235 -17.82 1.82 -3.02
CA MET A 235 -18.53 0.94 -3.93
C MET A 235 -19.88 0.56 -3.32
N ARG A 236 -20.99 1.10 -3.84
CA ARG A 236 -22.33 0.54 -3.58
C ARG A 236 -22.48 -0.73 -4.41
N ARG A 237 -23.02 -1.80 -3.81
CA ARG A 237 -23.56 -2.91 -4.61
C ARG A 237 -24.73 -2.38 -5.42
N GLU A 238 -24.67 -2.56 -6.75
CA GLU A 238 -25.79 -2.34 -7.66
C GLU A 238 -26.91 -3.36 -7.41
#